data_AF-A0A2G6NX94-F1
#
_entry.id   AF-A0A2G6NX94-F1
#
_cell.length_a   1.000
_cell.length_b   1.000
_cell.length_c   1.000
_cell.angle_alpha   90.00
_cell.angle_beta   90.00
_cell.angle_gamma   90.00
#
_symmetry.space_group_name_H-M   'P 1'
#
loop_
_entity.id
_entity.type
_entity.pdbx_description
1 polymer ?
#
loop_
_entity_poly.entity_id
_entity_poly.type
_entity_poly.pdbx_seq_one_letter_code
_entity_poly.pdbx_strand_id
1 'polypeptide(L)' 'LKKQNTVFTVGKSIFKRDNPVDIGNTMLEYGGGGHFNAGTCQIPNEEAEALLREVVAKVNRCE' A
#
# COMPACT_ATOMS: atom_id res chain seq x y z
N LEU A 1 -15.79 8.30 -19.06
CA LEU A 1 -15.32 8.13 -17.67
C LEU A 1 -15.27 6.65 -17.33
N LYS A 2 -14.16 5.95 -17.60
CA LYS A 2 -13.97 4.57 -17.13
C LYS A 2 -12.51 4.40 -16.69
N LYS A 3 -12.29 3.78 -15.51
CA LYS A 3 -10.99 3.39 -14.92
C LYS A 3 -9.92 4.48 -14.93
N GLN A 4 -10.11 5.56 -14.18
CA GLN A 4 -9.13 6.66 -14.10
C GLN A 4 -8.02 6.42 -13.07
N ASN A 5 -8.16 5.37 -12.27
CA ASN A 5 -7.30 5.09 -11.15
C ASN A 5 -7.00 3.59 -11.03
N THR A 6 -5.85 3.32 -10.41
CA THR A 6 -5.40 2.02 -10.00
C THR A 6 -5.52 1.95 -8.49
N VAL A 7 -6.15 0.90 -7.98
CA VAL A 7 -6.32 0.68 -6.55
C VAL A 7 -5.22 -0.26 -6.08
N PHE A 8 -4.46 0.15 -5.06
CA PHE A 8 -3.55 -0.73 -4.36
C PHE A 8 -4.22 -1.24 -3.09
N THR A 9 -4.22 -2.56 -2.90
CA THR A 9 -4.65 -3.20 -1.67
C THR A 9 -3.47 -3.98 -1.10
N VAL A 10 -3.13 -3.70 0.16
CA VAL A 10 -1.98 -4.31 0.83
C VAL A 10 -2.47 -5.01 2.08
N GLY A 11 -1.99 -6.23 2.31
CA GLY A 11 -2.33 -7.03 3.49
C GLY A 11 -1.15 -7.88 3.92
N LYS A 12 -0.96 -8.01 5.24
CA LYS A 12 0.07 -8.88 5.81
C LYS A 12 -0.31 -10.36 5.69
N SER A 13 0.70 -11.22 5.58
CA SER A 13 0.50 -12.68 5.59
C SER A 13 -0.06 -13.13 6.93
N ILE A 14 -1.06 -14.02 6.90
CA ILE A 14 -1.61 -14.65 8.10
C ILE A 14 -0.73 -15.80 8.62
N PHE A 15 0.17 -16.33 7.79
CA PHE A 15 1.10 -17.41 8.14
C PHE A 15 2.45 -16.86 8.65
N LYS A 16 2.91 -15.76 8.05
CA LYS A 16 4.18 -15.11 8.38
C LYS A 16 3.89 -13.67 8.84
N ARG A 17 3.74 -13.49 10.15
CA ARG A 17 3.27 -12.24 10.79
C ARG A 17 4.40 -11.39 11.37
N ASP A 18 5.62 -11.56 10.85
CA ASP A 18 6.83 -10.90 11.35
C ASP A 18 7.09 -9.53 10.72
N ASN A 19 6.33 -9.13 9.69
CA ASN A 19 6.46 -7.80 9.09
C ASN A 19 5.98 -6.71 10.09
N PRO A 20 6.87 -5.79 10.54
CA PRO A 20 6.52 -4.81 11.57
C PRO A 20 5.85 -3.56 11.01
N VAL A 21 5.83 -3.35 9.69
CA VAL A 21 5.38 -2.10 9.04
C VAL A 21 3.90 -1.84 9.30
N ASP A 22 3.51 -0.64 9.74
CA ASP A 22 2.10 -0.25 9.82
C ASP A 22 1.55 0.02 8.41
N ILE A 23 0.74 -0.90 7.90
CA ILE A 23 0.16 -0.78 6.55
C ILE A 23 -0.84 0.37 6.46
N GLY A 24 -1.64 0.58 7.50
CA GLY A 24 -2.64 1.66 7.53
C GLY A 24 -1.98 3.03 7.43
N ASN A 25 -0.94 3.25 8.23
CA ASN A 25 -0.17 4.49 8.18
C ASN A 25 0.57 4.65 6.83
N THR A 26 1.15 3.57 6.30
CA THR A 26 1.80 3.61 4.98
C THR A 26 0.82 4.02 3.88
N MET A 27 -0.40 3.49 3.88
CA MET A 27 -1.41 3.84 2.86
C MET A 27 -1.98 5.26 3.06
N LEU A 28 -2.03 5.77 4.30
CA LEU A 28 -2.46 7.15 4.59
C LEU A 28 -1.56 8.19 3.91
N GLU A 29 -0.25 7.94 3.82
CA GLU A 29 0.71 8.81 3.13
C GLU A 29 0.38 8.98 1.63
N TYR A 30 -0.35 8.04 1.03
CA TYR A 30 -0.79 8.07 -0.37
C TYR A 30 -2.29 8.41 -0.53
N GLY A 31 -2.89 9.09 0.46
CA GLY A 31 -4.30 9.48 0.42
C GLY A 31 -5.29 8.31 0.62
N GLY A 32 -4.78 7.17 1.09
CA GLY A 32 -5.56 5.97 1.40
C GLY A 32 -5.92 5.85 2.88
N GLY A 33 -5.97 4.62 3.36
CA GLY A 33 -6.20 4.31 4.78
C GLY A 33 -6.27 2.82 5.07
N GLY A 34 -6.47 2.48 6.33
CA GLY A 34 -6.55 1.08 6.78
C GLY A 34 -6.27 0.91 8.27
N HIS A 35 -5.75 -0.26 8.63
CA HIS A 35 -5.28 -0.62 9.96
C HIS A 35 -3.89 -1.26 9.88
N PHE A 36 -3.28 -1.57 11.01
CA PHE A 36 -1.89 -2.05 11.10
C PHE A 36 -1.54 -3.20 10.14
N ASN A 37 -2.51 -4.09 9.86
CA ASN A 37 -2.31 -5.30 9.06
C ASN A 37 -2.80 -5.21 7.61
N ALA A 38 -3.58 -4.19 7.24
CA ALA A 38 -4.12 -4.05 5.88
C ALA A 38 -4.55 -2.62 5.56
N GLY A 39 -4.49 -2.24 4.29
CA GLY A 39 -4.91 -0.93 3.83
C GLY A 39 -5.08 -0.84 2.32
N THR A 40 -5.58 0.31 1.88
CA THR A 40 -5.84 0.60 0.47
C THR A 40 -5.54 2.07 0.13
N CYS A 41 -5.14 2.34 -1.10
CA CYS A 41 -5.08 3.68 -1.67
C CYS A 41 -5.49 3.67 -3.15
N GLN A 42 -5.89 4.82 -3.69
CA GLN A 42 -6.32 4.98 -5.08
C GLN A 42 -5.39 5.98 -5.77
N ILE A 43 -4.73 5.53 -6.83
CA ILE A 43 -3.66 6.26 -7.50
C ILE A 43 -4.06 6.58 -8.95
N PRO A 44 -3.76 7.78 -9.47
CA PRO A 44 -3.91 8.05 -10.91
C PRO A 44 -3.13 7.02 -11.74
N ASN A 45 -3.72 6.54 -12.83
CA ASN A 45 -3.08 5.47 -13.62
C ASN A 45 -1.69 5.84 -14.16
N GLU A 46 -1.46 7.12 -14.46
CA GLU A 46 -0.18 7.61 -14.98
C GLU A 46 0.95 7.55 -13.94
N GLU A 47 0.61 7.57 -12.65
CA GLU A 47 1.58 7.53 -11.54
C GLU A 47 1.70 6.13 -10.92
N ALA A 48 0.79 5.21 -11.25
CA ALA A 48 0.65 3.92 -10.58
C ALA A 48 1.95 3.10 -10.57
N GLU A 49 2.67 3.01 -11.69
CA GLU A 49 3.91 2.22 -11.76
C GLU A 49 5.02 2.78 -10.85
N ALA A 50 5.16 4.11 -10.79
CA ALA A 50 6.17 4.75 -9.95
C ALA A 50 5.83 4.59 -8.45
N LEU A 51 4.58 4.87 -8.09
CA LEU A 51 4.11 4.78 -6.71
C LEU A 51 4.05 3.34 -6.21
N LEU A 52 3.77 2.36 -7.08
CA LEU A 52 3.84 0.94 -6.73
C LEU A 52 5.25 0.56 -6.24
N ARG A 53 6.30 1.01 -6.94
CA ARG A 53 7.69 0.73 -6.54
C ARG A 53 8.03 1.35 -5.20
N GLU A 54 7.56 2.57 -4.96
CA GLU A 54 7.76 3.25 -3.68
C GLU A 54 7.04 2.51 -2.53
N VAL A 55 5.76 2.17 -2.72
CA VAL A 55 4.97 1.42 -1.74
C VAL A 55 5.61 0.08 -1.42
N VAL A 56 6.02 -0.68 -2.45
CA VAL A 56 6.70 -1.98 -2.29
C VAL A 56 8.00 -1.82 -1.51
N ALA A 57 8.81 -0.79 -1.80
CA ALA A 57 10.02 -0.50 -1.05
C ALA A 57 9.70 -0.19 0.42
N LYS A 58 8.66 0.61 0.71
CA LYS A 58 8.27 0.96 2.09
C LYS A 58 7.81 -0.24 2.91
N VAL A 59 6.99 -1.13 2.32
CA VAL A 59 6.42 -2.29 3.05
C VAL A 59 7.40 -3.45 3.22
N ASN A 60 8.47 -3.50 2.42
CA ASN A 60 9.55 -4.48 2.54
C ASN A 60 10.71 -4.04 3.44
N ARG A 61 10.63 -2.86 4.07
CA ARG A 61 11.60 -2.48 5.10
C ARG A 61 11.40 -3.37 6.33
N CYS A 62 12.25 -4.39 6.43
CA CYS A 62 12.44 -5.17 7.64
C CYS A 62 13.67 -4.62 8.34
N GLU A 63 13.45 -3.73 9.31
CA GLU A 63 14.45 -3.42 10.34
C GLU A 63 14.35 -4.46 11.47
#